data_AF-A0A0A6UHP5-F1
#
_entry.id   AF-A0A0A6UHP5-F1
#
_cell.length_a   1.000
_cell.length_b   1.000
_cell.length_c   1.000
_cell.angle_alpha   90.00
_cell.angle_beta   90.00
_cell.angle_gamma   90.00
#
_symmetry.space_group_name_H-M   'P 1'
#
loop_
_entity.id
_entity.type
_entity.pdbx_description
1 polymer ?
#
loop_
_entity_poly.entity_id
_entity_poly.type
_entity_poly.pdbx_seq_one_letter_code
_entity_poly.pdbx_strand_id
1 'polypeptide(L)'
;MSGFPWLLVDQNTDDGELVIAACSEVDGLFVDPPQPPVERYSLLGCEPAGRLRDACDGRGPGWLGNVGLDAIHPPHSKHPPHCWHCAEELLDITVLSARPSVLGPRLLDVTLEGRLRIEELARFARGADRAPDSDGYRLVGVTGRGEEDLGVCRDVDGVFRTRPAPPPRGATLLGCRPEPPLQRALDALARGGARRRRWVQASIFSVDRDGTAVGMVGAALGAEVAEVRASRLGDGLVDVTFEPTYGDAIGGPRPAGARTVWHRWRAGRPDVIGEWAEYDADLRHEWAGVALAHHEQRADRPSGATYHLAGRHVTDVEGFFCAIGEAVNGPGGYFGWNLGALHDCANGGWGAAPGFRLVWHDAEVARAHLVPGYDRRWWTPAVTMDDLIGYLADSGVDVELR
;
A
#
# COMPACT_ATOMS: atom_id res chain seq x y z
N MET A 1 13.46 19.42 23.87
CA MET A 1 12.18 19.85 23.26
C MET A 1 11.08 19.07 23.96
N SER A 2 10.30 19.66 24.89
CA SER A 2 9.27 18.92 25.63
C SER A 2 7.87 19.20 25.07
N GLY A 3 7.14 18.14 24.74
CA GLY A 3 5.67 18.13 24.73
C GLY A 3 4.97 17.71 23.44
N PHE A 4 5.60 17.83 22.27
CA PHE A 4 4.94 17.56 20.99
C PHE A 4 5.34 16.20 20.42
N PRO A 5 4.41 15.25 20.25
CA PRO A 5 4.70 13.95 19.65
C PRO A 5 4.81 14.00 18.11
N TRP A 6 4.50 15.14 17.48
CA TRP A 6 4.52 15.30 16.04
C TRP A 6 5.30 16.54 15.61
N LEU A 7 6.18 16.38 14.62
CA LEU A 7 6.81 17.48 13.90
C LEU A 7 6.42 17.41 12.43
N LEU A 8 6.16 18.58 11.84
CA LEU A 8 6.07 18.74 10.40
C LEU A 8 7.37 19.35 9.90
N VAL A 9 7.98 18.77 8.88
CA VAL A 9 9.29 19.17 8.36
C VAL A 9 9.19 19.45 6.87
N ASP A 10 9.75 20.58 6.43
CA ASP A 10 9.62 21.08 5.06
C ASP A 10 10.25 20.13 4.02
N GLN A 11 9.50 19.84 2.95
CA GLN A 11 9.98 19.04 1.82
C GLN A 11 10.56 19.90 0.69
N ASN A 12 10.39 21.22 0.73
CA ASN A 12 10.81 22.12 -0.36
C ASN A 12 12.24 22.64 -0.20
N THR A 13 12.91 22.31 0.90
CA THR A 13 14.30 22.69 1.15
C THR A 13 15.19 21.49 0.90
N ASP A 14 16.26 21.67 0.12
CA ASP A 14 17.24 20.63 -0.23
C ASP A 14 17.85 19.94 1.01
N ASP A 15 17.83 20.62 2.17
CA ASP A 15 18.38 20.11 3.43
C ASP A 15 17.35 19.40 4.32
N GLY A 16 16.04 19.42 4.01
CA GLY A 16 15.01 18.63 4.71
C GLY A 16 14.90 18.81 6.24
N GLU A 17 15.48 19.86 6.82
CA GLU A 17 15.62 20.04 8.27
C GLU A 17 14.72 21.14 8.86
N LEU A 18 14.03 21.92 8.02
CA LEU A 18 13.27 23.06 8.51
C LEU A 18 11.93 22.61 9.10
N VAL A 19 11.81 22.66 10.43
CA VAL A 19 10.55 22.42 11.13
C VAL A 19 9.53 23.49 10.73
N ILE A 20 8.35 23.04 10.31
CA ILE A 20 7.19 23.85 9.94
C ILE A 20 6.30 24.08 11.15
N ALA A 21 6.09 23.04 11.96
CA ALA A 21 5.35 23.12 13.21
C ALA A 21 5.67 21.93 14.12
N ALA A 22 5.47 22.14 15.42
CA ALA A 22 5.43 21.09 16.41
C ALA A 22 3.99 20.99 16.96
N CYS A 23 3.37 19.83 16.88
CA CYS A 23 1.93 19.66 17.13
C CYS A 23 1.63 18.55 18.14
N SER A 24 0.53 18.71 18.87
CA SER A 24 0.03 17.70 19.80
C SER A 24 -0.63 16.53 19.09
N GLU A 25 -1.29 16.78 17.96
CA GLU A 25 -1.97 15.76 17.17
C GLU A 25 -2.07 16.18 15.69
N VAL A 26 -2.13 15.19 14.79
CA VAL A 26 -2.38 15.35 13.36
C VAL A 26 -3.66 14.59 13.02
N ASP A 27 -4.79 15.29 13.06
CA ASP A 27 -6.08 14.69 12.70
C ASP A 27 -6.13 14.38 11.20
N GLY A 28 -6.62 13.18 10.87
CA GLY A 28 -6.57 12.60 9.53
C GLY A 28 -5.35 11.71 9.23
N LEU A 29 -4.38 11.59 10.14
CA LEU A 29 -3.19 10.76 9.93
C LEU A 29 -3.47 9.25 10.04
N PHE A 30 -4.32 8.88 11.00
CA PHE A 30 -4.70 7.49 11.29
C PHE A 30 -6.17 7.29 10.94
N VAL A 31 -6.42 6.99 9.68
CA VAL A 31 -7.76 6.76 9.14
C VAL A 31 -7.67 5.60 8.18
N ASP A 32 -8.56 4.62 8.34
CA ASP A 32 -8.55 3.43 7.49
C ASP A 32 -8.57 3.83 6.01
N PRO A 33 -7.65 3.26 5.20
CA PRO A 33 -7.60 3.56 3.78
C PRO A 33 -8.90 3.11 3.12
N PRO A 34 -9.49 3.94 2.24
CA PRO A 34 -10.73 3.56 1.57
C PRO A 34 -10.49 2.35 0.68
N GLN A 35 -11.38 1.36 0.78
CA GLN A 35 -11.36 0.22 -0.11
C GLN A 35 -12.10 0.57 -1.42
N PRO A 36 -11.62 0.11 -2.60
CA PRO A 36 -12.36 0.27 -3.85
C PRO A 36 -13.77 -0.30 -3.72
N PRO A 37 -14.85 0.40 -4.13
CA PRO A 37 -16.22 -0.09 -3.90
C PRO A 37 -16.49 -1.39 -4.65
N VAL A 38 -17.41 -2.21 -4.11
CA VAL A 38 -17.96 -3.35 -4.84
C VAL A 38 -18.95 -2.82 -5.88
N GLU A 39 -18.73 -3.19 -7.13
CA GLU A 39 -19.48 -2.77 -8.30
C GLU A 39 -19.90 -3.99 -9.13
N ARG A 40 -20.85 -3.77 -10.04
CA ARG A 40 -21.24 -4.77 -11.05
C ARG A 40 -20.72 -4.37 -12.42
N TYR A 41 -20.30 -5.40 -13.16
CA TYR A 41 -19.79 -5.31 -14.52
C TYR A 41 -20.50 -6.33 -15.40
N SER A 42 -20.59 -6.05 -16.70
CA SER A 42 -21.06 -7.03 -17.68
C SER A 42 -19.96 -7.29 -18.70
N LEU A 43 -19.67 -8.55 -18.96
CA LEU A 43 -18.90 -8.98 -20.09
C LEU A 43 -19.86 -9.38 -21.21
N LEU A 44 -19.66 -8.86 -22.42
CA LEU A 44 -20.63 -8.98 -23.51
C LEU A 44 -20.09 -9.84 -24.66
N GLY A 45 -20.91 -10.77 -25.14
CA GLY A 45 -20.58 -11.58 -26.31
C GLY A 45 -19.34 -12.46 -26.12
N CYS A 46 -19.20 -13.08 -24.95
CA CYS A 46 -18.00 -13.79 -24.57
C CYS A 46 -17.92 -15.22 -25.10
N GLU A 47 -16.70 -15.65 -25.36
CA GLU A 47 -16.25 -17.03 -25.51
C GLU A 47 -15.43 -17.39 -24.26
N PRO A 48 -16.08 -17.70 -23.12
CA PRO A 48 -15.37 -17.93 -21.87
C PRO A 48 -14.53 -19.21 -21.91
N ALA A 49 -13.34 -19.16 -21.31
CA ALA A 49 -12.40 -20.26 -21.19
C ALA A 49 -12.06 -20.55 -19.71
N GLY A 50 -11.36 -21.67 -19.47
CA GLY A 50 -10.85 -22.04 -18.15
C GLY A 50 -11.89 -21.94 -17.03
N ARG A 51 -11.49 -21.37 -15.89
CA ARG A 51 -12.39 -21.18 -14.74
C ARG A 51 -13.61 -20.32 -15.04
N LEU A 52 -13.52 -19.34 -15.95
CA LEU A 52 -14.69 -18.55 -16.32
C LEU A 52 -15.75 -19.42 -17.04
N ARG A 53 -15.32 -20.35 -17.91
CA ARG A 53 -16.23 -21.31 -18.58
C ARG A 53 -16.95 -22.17 -17.55
N ASP A 54 -16.21 -22.73 -16.60
CA ASP A 54 -16.76 -23.61 -15.57
C ASP A 54 -17.71 -22.87 -14.62
N ALA A 55 -17.36 -21.63 -14.24
CA ALA A 55 -18.25 -20.77 -13.45
C ALA A 55 -19.55 -20.46 -14.19
N CYS A 56 -19.48 -20.10 -15.48
CA CYS A 56 -20.65 -19.82 -16.31
C CYS A 56 -21.56 -21.05 -16.49
N ASP A 57 -20.99 -22.25 -16.53
CA ASP A 57 -21.74 -23.50 -16.67
C ASP A 57 -22.23 -24.08 -15.33
N GLY A 58 -21.93 -23.40 -14.21
CA GLY A 58 -22.25 -23.89 -12.87
C GLY A 58 -21.49 -25.15 -12.46
N ARG A 59 -20.35 -25.44 -13.11
CA ARG A 59 -19.50 -26.61 -12.85
C ARG A 59 -18.27 -26.30 -11.99
N GLY A 60 -17.94 -25.02 -11.82
CA GLY A 60 -16.80 -24.54 -11.02
C GLY A 60 -17.20 -23.47 -10.01
N PRO A 61 -16.25 -23.01 -9.17
CA PRO A 61 -16.49 -21.91 -8.24
C PRO A 61 -16.80 -20.62 -9.03
N GLY A 62 -17.76 -19.82 -8.55
CA GLY A 62 -18.08 -18.53 -9.16
C GLY A 62 -16.98 -17.48 -8.98
N TRP A 63 -16.12 -17.64 -7.98
CA TRP A 63 -15.05 -16.69 -7.67
C TRP A 63 -13.81 -16.91 -8.57
N LEU A 64 -13.36 -15.84 -9.21
CA LEU A 64 -12.25 -15.84 -10.17
C LEU A 64 -10.96 -15.20 -9.62
N GLY A 65 -11.05 -14.37 -8.58
CA GLY A 65 -9.92 -13.55 -8.10
C GLY A 65 -9.75 -12.31 -8.97
N ASN A 66 -8.51 -11.92 -9.28
CA ASN A 66 -8.26 -10.78 -10.17
C ASN A 66 -8.39 -11.19 -11.64
N VAL A 67 -9.00 -10.31 -12.42
CA VAL A 67 -9.18 -10.47 -13.87
C VAL A 67 -8.64 -9.22 -14.57
N GLY A 68 -7.56 -9.40 -15.32
CA GLY A 68 -7.05 -8.43 -16.28
C GLY A 68 -7.97 -8.36 -17.50
N LEU A 69 -8.23 -7.13 -17.95
CA LEU A 69 -8.99 -6.79 -19.15
C LEU A 69 -8.02 -6.19 -20.18
N ASP A 70 -7.44 -7.04 -21.01
CA ASP A 70 -6.52 -6.62 -22.05
C ASP A 70 -7.27 -6.23 -23.33
N ALA A 71 -7.14 -4.98 -23.75
CA ALA A 71 -7.72 -4.52 -25.01
C ALA A 71 -7.10 -5.28 -26.21
N ILE A 72 -7.96 -5.85 -27.05
CA ILE A 72 -7.56 -6.41 -28.35
C ILE A 72 -7.57 -5.26 -29.35
N HIS A 73 -6.39 -4.78 -29.72
CA HIS A 73 -6.28 -3.62 -30.59
C HIS A 73 -6.60 -3.95 -32.06
N PRO A 74 -7.29 -3.04 -32.78
CA PRO A 74 -7.48 -3.17 -34.22
C PRO A 74 -6.15 -3.20 -34.98
N PRO A 75 -6.09 -3.78 -36.19
CA PRO A 75 -4.84 -3.88 -36.97
C PRO A 75 -4.15 -2.55 -37.30
N HIS A 76 -4.91 -1.45 -37.27
CA HIS A 76 -4.42 -0.11 -37.55
C HIS A 76 -4.00 0.68 -36.28
N SER A 77 -4.17 0.08 -35.10
CA SER A 77 -3.74 0.67 -33.85
C SER A 77 -2.22 0.82 -33.82
N LYS A 78 -1.75 1.87 -33.16
CA LYS A 78 -0.32 2.09 -32.87
C LYS A 78 0.15 1.38 -31.61
N HIS A 79 -0.78 0.80 -30.85
CA HIS A 79 -0.47 0.10 -29.62
C HIS A 79 0.02 -1.32 -29.90
N PRO A 80 1.02 -1.83 -29.15
CA PRO A 80 1.44 -3.23 -29.24
C PRO A 80 0.32 -4.17 -28.78
N PRO A 81 0.36 -5.47 -29.15
CA PRO A 81 -0.67 -6.46 -28.77
C PRO A 81 -0.91 -6.59 -27.26
N HIS A 82 0.11 -6.34 -26.44
CA HIS A 82 -0.01 -6.18 -25.00
C HIS A 82 0.35 -4.75 -24.65
N CYS A 83 -0.64 -3.96 -24.24
CA CYS A 83 -0.45 -2.56 -23.90
C CYS A 83 -0.96 -2.28 -22.49
N TRP A 84 -0.03 -2.02 -21.57
CA TRP A 84 -0.33 -1.65 -20.18
C TRP A 84 -1.21 -0.40 -20.05
N HIS A 85 -1.12 0.55 -20.99
CA HIS A 85 -1.99 1.73 -21.02
C HIS A 85 -3.42 1.42 -21.46
N CYS A 86 -3.66 0.22 -21.98
CA CYS A 86 -4.95 -0.20 -22.49
C CYS A 86 -5.58 -1.35 -21.72
N ALA A 87 -4.91 -1.83 -20.67
CA ALA A 87 -5.42 -2.82 -19.74
C ALA A 87 -6.17 -2.17 -18.57
N GLU A 88 -7.09 -2.90 -17.98
CA GLU A 88 -7.70 -2.59 -16.68
C GLU A 88 -7.65 -3.84 -15.80
N GLU A 89 -7.61 -3.70 -14.48
CA GLU A 89 -7.62 -4.85 -13.57
C GLU A 89 -8.85 -4.82 -12.66
N LEU A 90 -9.71 -5.83 -12.85
CA LEU A 90 -10.82 -6.10 -11.96
C LEU A 90 -10.34 -6.96 -10.80
N LEU A 91 -10.73 -6.60 -9.57
CA LEU A 91 -10.27 -7.24 -8.34
C LEU A 91 -11.38 -8.05 -7.67
N ASP A 92 -11.01 -9.19 -7.08
CA ASP A 92 -11.90 -10.04 -6.26
C ASP A 92 -13.24 -10.39 -6.96
N ILE A 93 -13.15 -10.79 -8.23
CA ILE A 93 -14.30 -10.97 -9.11
C ILE A 93 -15.04 -12.25 -8.82
N THR A 94 -16.36 -12.16 -8.79
CA THR A 94 -17.31 -13.27 -8.72
C THR A 94 -18.29 -13.22 -9.88
N VAL A 95 -18.49 -14.35 -10.56
CA VAL A 95 -19.52 -14.54 -11.57
C VAL A 95 -20.87 -14.69 -10.90
N LEU A 96 -21.80 -13.79 -11.22
CA LEU A 96 -23.17 -13.82 -10.70
C LEU A 96 -24.12 -14.61 -11.59
N SER A 97 -23.99 -14.45 -12.92
CA SER A 97 -24.84 -15.14 -13.88
C SER A 97 -24.22 -15.14 -15.27
N ALA A 98 -24.55 -16.15 -16.07
CA ALA A 98 -24.24 -16.19 -17.50
C ALA A 98 -25.50 -16.52 -18.30
N ARG A 99 -25.69 -15.86 -19.45
CA ARG A 99 -26.83 -16.09 -20.34
C ARG A 99 -26.41 -16.05 -21.81
N PRO A 100 -27.12 -16.72 -22.73
CA PRO A 100 -26.87 -16.58 -24.16
C PRO A 100 -26.87 -15.11 -24.60
N SER A 101 -25.84 -14.72 -25.34
CA SER A 101 -25.69 -13.37 -25.87
C SER A 101 -26.48 -13.19 -27.17
N VAL A 102 -27.00 -11.99 -27.37
CA VAL A 102 -27.63 -11.59 -28.64
C VAL A 102 -26.60 -11.35 -29.76
N LEU A 103 -25.31 -11.22 -29.40
CA LEU A 103 -24.24 -10.91 -30.34
C LEU A 103 -23.80 -12.10 -31.20
N GLY A 104 -24.23 -13.33 -30.87
CA GLY A 104 -23.94 -14.48 -31.71
C GLY A 104 -24.31 -15.82 -31.09
N PRO A 105 -24.51 -16.85 -31.92
CA PRO A 105 -24.79 -18.19 -31.44
C PRO A 105 -23.57 -18.72 -30.67
N ARG A 106 -23.81 -19.28 -29.48
CA ARG A 106 -22.80 -19.81 -28.54
C ARG A 106 -21.97 -18.76 -27.77
N LEU A 107 -22.25 -17.48 -27.95
CA LEU A 107 -21.67 -16.44 -27.10
C LEU A 107 -22.48 -16.26 -25.80
N LEU A 108 -21.82 -15.79 -24.75
CA LEU A 108 -22.46 -15.54 -23.45
C LEU A 108 -22.29 -14.09 -23.01
N ASP A 109 -23.33 -13.51 -22.43
CA ASP A 109 -23.20 -12.31 -21.61
C ASP A 109 -23.06 -12.76 -20.16
N VAL A 110 -22.04 -12.25 -19.47
CA VAL A 110 -21.69 -12.64 -18.10
C VAL A 110 -21.78 -11.43 -17.19
N THR A 111 -22.52 -11.55 -16.10
CA THR A 111 -22.59 -10.54 -15.06
C THR A 111 -21.60 -10.86 -13.95
N LEU A 112 -20.78 -9.89 -13.60
CA LEU A 112 -19.75 -9.98 -12.58
C LEU A 112 -20.06 -9.02 -11.43
N GLU A 113 -19.57 -9.37 -10.25
CA GLU A 113 -19.46 -8.50 -9.08
C GLU A 113 -18.03 -8.53 -8.56
N GLY A 114 -17.49 -7.36 -8.24
CA GLY A 114 -16.12 -7.23 -7.73
C GLY A 114 -15.72 -5.77 -7.67
N ARG A 115 -14.42 -5.49 -7.79
CA ARG A 115 -13.87 -4.14 -7.65
C ARG A 115 -13.01 -3.80 -8.87
N LEU A 116 -12.58 -2.55 -9.00
CA LEU A 116 -11.69 -2.10 -10.09
C LEU A 116 -10.49 -1.39 -9.47
N ARG A 117 -9.29 -1.74 -9.93
CA ARG A 117 -8.06 -0.99 -9.65
C ARG A 117 -7.92 0.11 -10.70
N ILE A 118 -7.94 1.36 -10.26
CA ILE A 118 -7.61 2.51 -11.12
C ILE A 118 -6.24 3.00 -10.67
N GLU A 119 -5.19 2.67 -11.40
CA GLU A 119 -3.85 3.17 -11.08
C GLU A 119 -3.77 4.68 -11.26
N GLU A 120 -3.18 5.38 -10.29
CA GLU A 120 -3.02 6.83 -10.36
C GLU A 120 -2.08 7.27 -11.49
N LEU A 121 -1.10 6.42 -11.86
CA LEU A 121 -0.21 6.65 -13.00
C LEU A 121 -0.93 6.49 -14.35
N ALA A 122 -1.95 5.63 -14.44
CA ALA A 122 -2.76 5.47 -15.65
C ALA A 122 -3.57 6.73 -16.02
N ARG A 123 -3.82 7.60 -15.02
CA ARG A 123 -4.53 8.90 -15.20
C ARG A 123 -3.82 9.84 -16.18
N PHE A 124 -2.53 9.66 -16.43
CA PHE A 124 -1.75 10.52 -17.32
C PHE A 124 -1.85 10.15 -18.80
N ALA A 125 -2.34 8.95 -19.14
CA ALA A 125 -2.39 8.46 -20.53
C ALA A 125 -3.81 8.36 -21.11
N ARG A 126 -4.75 7.78 -20.34
CA ARG A 126 -6.16 7.60 -20.72
C ARG A 126 -7.02 7.79 -19.48
N GLY A 127 -8.03 8.66 -19.54
CA GLY A 127 -9.00 8.75 -18.44
C GLY A 127 -9.67 7.38 -18.23
N ALA A 128 -9.76 6.91 -16.98
CA ALA A 128 -10.35 5.61 -16.64
C ALA A 128 -11.84 5.48 -17.00
N ASP A 129 -12.47 6.60 -17.33
CA ASP A 129 -13.84 6.69 -17.85
C ASP A 129 -13.94 6.41 -19.36
N ARG A 130 -12.81 6.31 -20.07
CA ARG A 130 -12.76 6.14 -21.53
C ARG A 130 -12.24 4.75 -21.88
N ALA A 131 -13.04 4.02 -22.64
CA ALA A 131 -12.62 2.76 -23.23
C ALA A 131 -11.44 2.96 -24.20
N PRO A 132 -10.51 2.00 -24.29
CA PRO A 132 -9.53 1.96 -25.38
C PRO A 132 -10.24 1.77 -26.73
N ASP A 133 -9.53 2.13 -27.80
CA ASP A 133 -9.89 1.64 -29.14
C ASP A 133 -9.53 0.15 -29.23
N SER A 134 -10.56 -0.70 -29.34
CA SER A 134 -10.46 -2.16 -29.24
C SER A 134 -11.51 -2.89 -30.07
N ASP A 135 -11.15 -4.02 -30.67
CA ASP A 135 -12.06 -4.99 -31.32
C ASP A 135 -12.61 -6.04 -30.32
N GLY A 136 -12.30 -5.89 -29.03
CA GLY A 136 -12.72 -6.75 -27.94
C GLY A 136 -11.72 -6.74 -26.78
N TYR A 137 -11.93 -7.63 -25.82
CA TYR A 137 -11.11 -7.75 -24.62
C TYR A 137 -10.71 -9.21 -24.38
N ARG A 138 -9.43 -9.45 -24.15
CA ARG A 138 -8.93 -10.71 -23.62
C ARG A 138 -9.01 -10.66 -22.10
N LEU A 139 -9.53 -11.71 -21.50
CA LEU A 139 -9.68 -11.85 -20.06
C LEU A 139 -8.54 -12.73 -19.54
N VAL A 140 -7.80 -12.20 -18.56
CA VAL A 140 -6.64 -12.89 -18.00
C VAL A 140 -6.78 -13.03 -16.49
N GLY A 141 -6.73 -14.26 -15.97
CA GLY A 141 -6.71 -14.51 -14.53
C GLY A 141 -5.32 -14.26 -13.96
N VAL A 142 -5.22 -13.39 -12.94
CA VAL A 142 -3.95 -13.09 -12.26
C VAL A 142 -3.83 -14.02 -11.04
N THR A 143 -2.98 -15.04 -11.14
CA THR A 143 -2.93 -16.15 -10.16
C THR A 143 -1.63 -16.23 -9.35
N GLY A 144 -0.65 -15.36 -9.62
CA GLY A 144 0.66 -15.35 -8.97
C GLY A 144 1.62 -16.42 -9.51
N ARG A 145 1.09 -17.44 -10.21
CA ARG A 145 1.86 -18.50 -10.89
C ARG A 145 1.88 -18.32 -12.41
N GLY A 146 1.45 -17.15 -12.88
CA GLY A 146 1.28 -16.82 -14.27
C GLY A 146 -0.14 -16.34 -14.60
N GLU A 147 -0.33 -16.10 -15.89
CA GLU A 147 -1.59 -15.68 -16.50
C GLU A 147 -2.43 -16.90 -16.87
N GLU A 148 -3.73 -16.86 -16.51
CA GLU A 148 -4.71 -17.86 -16.92
C GLU A 148 -5.62 -17.29 -18.02
N ASP A 149 -5.82 -18.03 -19.11
CA ASP A 149 -6.79 -17.63 -20.13
C ASP A 149 -8.23 -17.83 -19.64
N LEU A 150 -8.94 -16.72 -19.45
CA LEU A 150 -10.36 -16.72 -19.09
C LEU A 150 -11.28 -16.50 -20.30
N GLY A 151 -10.70 -16.35 -21.49
CA GLY A 151 -11.41 -16.22 -22.76
C GLY A 151 -11.43 -14.80 -23.31
N VAL A 152 -12.32 -14.57 -24.26
CA VAL A 152 -12.42 -13.30 -25.00
C VAL A 152 -13.85 -12.81 -24.99
N CYS A 153 -14.04 -11.50 -24.84
CA CYS A 153 -15.33 -10.83 -24.95
C CYS A 153 -15.31 -9.77 -26.04
N ARG A 154 -16.46 -9.53 -26.67
CA ARG A 154 -16.60 -8.50 -27.71
C ARG A 154 -16.61 -7.10 -27.12
N ASP A 155 -17.15 -6.97 -25.91
CA ASP A 155 -17.21 -5.70 -25.21
C ASP A 155 -17.39 -5.90 -23.71
N VAL A 156 -17.27 -4.81 -22.95
CA VAL A 156 -17.53 -4.76 -21.51
C VAL A 156 -18.39 -3.55 -21.15
N ASP A 157 -19.30 -3.71 -20.20
CA ASP A 157 -20.10 -2.62 -19.66
C ASP A 157 -19.80 -2.41 -18.17
N GLY A 158 -19.81 -1.15 -17.76
CA GLY A 158 -19.59 -0.70 -16.39
C GLY A 158 -18.13 -0.52 -15.97
N VAL A 159 -17.16 -0.95 -16.77
CA VAL A 159 -15.72 -0.74 -16.49
C VAL A 159 -15.35 0.72 -16.76
N PHE A 160 -15.59 1.17 -18.00
CA PHE A 160 -15.26 2.52 -18.47
C PHE A 160 -16.44 3.46 -18.27
N ARG A 161 -16.45 4.14 -17.12
CA ARG A 161 -17.46 5.15 -16.78
C ARG A 161 -16.89 6.17 -15.81
N THR A 162 -17.48 7.35 -15.80
CA THR A 162 -17.22 8.33 -14.74
C THR A 162 -17.72 7.77 -13.42
N ARG A 163 -16.83 7.65 -12.44
CA ARG A 163 -17.16 7.29 -11.06
C ARG A 163 -17.15 8.55 -10.20
N PRO A 164 -18.13 8.74 -9.31
CA PRO A 164 -18.05 9.79 -8.30
C PRO A 164 -16.88 9.45 -7.37
N ALA A 165 -15.79 10.21 -7.44
CA ALA A 165 -14.74 10.12 -6.44
C ALA A 165 -15.26 10.75 -5.14
N PRO A 166 -15.01 10.14 -3.97
CA PRO A 166 -15.26 10.83 -2.71
C PRO A 166 -14.47 12.15 -2.71
N PRO A 167 -15.03 13.23 -2.12
CA PRO A 167 -14.30 14.48 -2.01
C PRO A 167 -13.01 14.21 -1.21
N PRO A 168 -11.88 14.79 -1.64
CA PRO A 168 -10.66 14.73 -0.86
C PRO A 168 -10.89 15.13 0.60
N ARG A 169 -10.18 14.47 1.51
CA ARG A 169 -10.28 14.71 2.95
C ARG A 169 -9.36 15.86 3.34
N GLY A 170 -9.88 16.80 4.13
CA GLY A 170 -9.06 17.79 4.83
C GLY A 170 -8.29 17.17 5.99
N ALA A 171 -7.47 17.98 6.64
CA ALA A 171 -6.74 17.59 7.84
C ALA A 171 -6.75 18.73 8.86
N THR A 172 -6.60 18.40 10.14
CA THR A 172 -6.46 19.41 11.19
C THR A 172 -5.22 19.13 12.02
N LEU A 173 -4.31 20.11 12.08
CA LEU A 173 -3.22 20.08 13.03
C LEU A 173 -3.70 20.68 14.35
N LEU A 174 -3.55 19.96 15.46
CA LEU A 174 -4.10 20.36 16.75
C LEU A 174 -2.99 20.73 17.74
N GLY A 175 -3.19 21.84 18.46
CA GLY A 175 -2.27 22.28 19.51
C GLY A 175 -0.87 22.52 18.99
N CYS A 176 -0.74 23.25 17.88
CA CYS A 176 0.54 23.46 17.23
C CYS A 176 1.24 24.73 17.69
N ARG A 177 2.56 24.63 17.83
CA ARG A 177 3.45 25.79 17.77
C ARG A 177 3.87 25.99 16.31
N PRO A 178 3.46 27.09 15.65
CA PRO A 178 3.88 27.39 14.30
C PRO A 178 5.34 27.86 14.29
N GLU A 179 6.14 27.29 13.40
CA GLU A 179 7.48 27.80 13.08
C GLU A 179 7.38 28.73 11.85
N PRO A 180 8.44 29.46 11.46
CA PRO A 180 8.35 30.52 10.44
C PRO A 180 7.66 30.13 9.12
N PRO A 181 7.81 28.91 8.57
CA PRO A 181 7.07 28.50 7.37
C PRO A 181 5.55 28.48 7.56
N LEU A 182 5.07 27.85 8.63
CA LEU A 182 3.63 27.82 8.91
C LEU A 182 3.13 29.22 9.23
N GLN A 183 3.88 29.99 10.03
CA GLN A 183 3.50 31.37 10.37
C GLN A 183 3.30 32.23 9.12
N ARG A 184 4.14 32.09 8.09
CA ARG A 184 3.96 32.81 6.82
C ARG A 184 2.65 32.44 6.11
N ALA A 185 2.26 31.16 6.13
CA ALA A 185 0.99 30.71 5.57
C ALA A 185 -0.22 31.25 6.36
N LEU A 186 -0.12 31.27 7.70
CA LEU A 186 -1.14 31.87 8.57
C LEU A 186 -1.28 33.38 8.32
N ASP A 187 -0.16 34.12 8.22
CA ASP A 187 -0.16 35.55 7.92
C ASP A 187 -0.69 35.85 6.51
N ALA A 188 -0.47 34.94 5.56
CA ALA A 188 -1.05 35.03 4.23
C ALA A 188 -2.58 34.84 4.29
N LEU A 189 -3.08 33.86 5.04
CA LEU A 189 -4.51 33.67 5.26
C LEU A 189 -5.15 34.92 5.86
N ALA A 190 -4.59 35.45 6.94
CA ALA A 190 -5.12 36.63 7.65
C ALA A 190 -5.21 37.88 6.75
N ARG A 191 -4.33 38.00 5.75
CA ARG A 191 -4.31 39.11 4.79
C ARG A 191 -5.12 38.86 3.51
N GLY A 192 -5.87 37.75 3.42
CA GLY A 192 -6.59 37.37 2.20
C GLY A 192 -5.66 37.03 1.03
N GLY A 193 -4.47 36.51 1.33
CA GLY A 193 -3.47 36.13 0.34
C GLY A 193 -3.91 34.97 -0.57
N ALA A 194 -3.35 34.92 -1.78
CA ALA A 194 -3.64 33.87 -2.75
C ALA A 194 -3.34 32.45 -2.22
N ARG A 195 -4.10 31.45 -2.67
CA ARG A 195 -4.00 30.02 -2.27
C ARG A 195 -2.56 29.50 -2.22
N ARG A 196 -1.76 29.79 -3.26
CA ARG A 196 -0.33 29.39 -3.33
C ARG A 196 0.53 29.88 -2.15
N ARG A 197 0.19 30.98 -1.50
CA ARG A 197 0.91 31.53 -0.33
C ARG A 197 0.47 30.92 0.99
N ARG A 198 -0.64 30.16 0.97
CA ARG A 198 -1.19 29.41 2.11
C ARG A 198 -0.89 27.91 2.00
N TRP A 199 -0.23 27.49 0.93
CA TRP A 199 0.15 26.10 0.70
C TRP A 199 1.23 25.67 1.68
N VAL A 200 1.06 24.50 2.28
CA VAL A 200 2.04 23.85 3.13
C VAL A 200 2.29 22.45 2.58
N GLN A 201 3.57 22.11 2.45
CA GLN A 201 4.02 20.78 2.09
C GLN A 201 5.06 20.32 3.11
N ALA A 202 4.79 19.21 3.79
CA ALA A 202 5.60 18.75 4.91
C ALA A 202 5.62 17.23 5.02
N SER A 203 6.79 16.68 5.34
CA SER A 203 6.91 15.31 5.87
C SER A 203 6.46 15.29 7.33
N ILE A 204 5.84 14.19 7.74
CA ILE A 204 5.37 14.01 9.12
C ILE A 204 6.39 13.17 9.89
N PHE A 205 6.79 13.65 11.06
CA PHE A 205 7.72 12.97 11.96
C PHE A 205 7.05 12.69 13.29
N SER A 206 7.26 11.48 13.83
CA SER A 206 6.96 11.17 15.22
C SER A 206 8.14 11.54 16.10
N VAL A 207 7.90 12.08 17.28
CA VAL A 207 8.94 12.39 18.27
C VAL A 207 8.87 11.39 19.42
N ASP A 208 9.97 10.67 19.62
CA ASP A 208 10.14 9.74 20.72
C ASP A 208 10.33 10.46 22.07
N ARG A 209 10.14 9.73 23.17
CA ARG A 209 10.31 10.30 24.52
C ARG A 209 11.73 10.79 24.80
N ASP A 210 12.74 10.24 24.13
CA ASP A 210 14.13 10.70 24.22
C ASP A 210 14.41 11.96 23.36
N GLY A 211 13.41 12.41 22.59
CA GLY A 211 13.48 13.58 21.72
C GLY A 211 13.92 13.28 20.29
N THR A 212 14.18 12.02 19.94
CA THR A 212 14.51 11.60 18.58
C THR A 212 13.29 11.81 17.67
N ALA A 213 13.48 12.52 16.56
CA ALA A 213 12.44 12.71 15.55
C ALA A 213 12.63 11.67 14.44
N VAL A 214 11.60 10.88 14.18
CA VAL A 214 11.62 9.79 13.21
C VAL A 214 10.58 10.02 12.13
N GLY A 215 11.06 10.05 10.88
CA GLY A 215 10.23 10.30 9.70
C GLY A 215 9.26 9.17 9.45
N MET A 216 7.98 9.51 9.34
CA MET A 216 6.94 8.54 9.08
C MET A 216 6.90 8.23 7.57
N VAL A 217 7.44 7.07 7.19
CA VAL A 217 7.65 6.67 5.78
C VAL A 217 6.35 6.71 4.98
N GLY A 218 6.26 7.57 3.97
CA GLY A 218 5.09 7.70 3.10
C GLY A 218 3.97 8.60 3.64
N ALA A 219 4.12 9.21 4.82
CA ALA A 219 3.16 10.19 5.33
C ALA A 219 3.63 11.63 5.11
N ALA A 220 2.78 12.43 4.46
CA ALA A 220 3.05 13.84 4.20
C ALA A 220 1.77 14.67 4.21
N LEU A 221 1.88 15.92 4.67
CA LEU A 221 0.86 16.95 4.54
C LEU A 221 1.12 17.76 3.27
N GLY A 222 0.10 17.93 2.42
CA GLY A 222 0.15 18.72 1.19
C GLY A 222 -1.19 19.39 0.92
N ALA A 223 -1.41 20.57 1.52
CA ALA A 223 -2.70 21.24 1.45
C ALA A 223 -2.60 22.74 1.73
N GLU A 224 -3.68 23.49 1.49
CA GLU A 224 -3.74 24.90 1.85
C GLU A 224 -4.32 25.11 3.24
N VAL A 225 -3.76 26.07 3.97
CA VAL A 225 -4.34 26.58 5.21
C VAL A 225 -5.67 27.27 4.89
N ALA A 226 -6.75 26.77 5.49
CA ALA A 226 -8.11 27.28 5.32
C ALA A 226 -8.59 28.04 6.55
N GLU A 227 -8.28 27.55 7.75
CA GLU A 227 -8.69 28.17 9.01
C GLU A 227 -7.57 28.05 10.05
N VAL A 228 -7.48 29.06 10.92
CA VAL A 228 -6.65 29.01 12.12
C VAL A 228 -7.44 29.54 13.31
N ARG A 229 -7.31 28.87 14.45
CA ARG A 229 -7.91 29.29 15.72
C ARG A 229 -6.96 29.03 16.88
N ALA A 230 -7.14 29.76 17.97
CA ALA A 230 -6.44 29.45 19.22
C ALA A 230 -6.80 28.04 19.68
N SER A 231 -5.78 27.25 20.05
CA SER A 231 -5.99 25.88 20.51
C SER A 231 -6.48 25.86 21.96
N ARG A 232 -7.29 24.85 22.29
CA ARG A 232 -7.69 24.57 23.67
C ARG A 232 -6.62 23.80 24.46
N LEU A 233 -5.54 23.37 23.79
CA LEU A 233 -4.48 22.54 24.38
C LEU A 233 -3.39 23.35 25.09
N GLY A 234 -3.42 24.68 24.99
CA GLY A 234 -2.50 25.54 25.73
C GLY A 234 -2.42 26.96 25.17
N ASP A 235 -1.96 27.89 26.00
CA ASP A 235 -1.75 29.27 25.61
C ASP A 235 -0.67 29.39 24.53
N GLY A 236 -0.93 30.21 23.51
CA GLY A 236 -0.01 30.42 22.39
C GLY A 236 0.04 29.29 21.34
N LEU A 237 -0.74 28.22 21.53
CA LEU A 237 -0.92 27.16 20.54
C LEU A 237 -2.09 27.45 19.60
N VAL A 238 -2.03 26.92 18.39
CA VAL A 238 -3.07 27.08 17.37
C VAL A 238 -3.55 25.73 16.85
N ASP A 239 -4.83 25.63 16.53
CA ASP A 239 -5.34 24.57 15.67
C ASP A 239 -5.43 25.12 14.24
N VAL A 240 -4.94 24.34 13.27
CA VAL A 240 -4.86 24.76 11.86
C VAL A 240 -5.61 23.75 11.00
N THR A 241 -6.62 24.22 10.28
CA THR A 241 -7.42 23.40 9.37
C THR A 241 -6.90 23.56 7.95
N PHE A 242 -6.72 22.44 7.27
CA PHE A 242 -6.24 22.36 5.90
C PHE A 242 -7.35 21.89 4.97
N GLU A 243 -7.56 22.63 3.90
CA GLU A 243 -8.50 22.26 2.84
C GLU A 243 -7.74 21.57 1.70
N PRO A 244 -8.20 20.41 1.23
CA PRO A 244 -7.55 19.69 0.16
C PRO A 244 -7.73 20.42 -1.17
N THR A 245 -6.70 20.40 -2.01
CA THR A 245 -6.72 21.07 -3.33
C THR A 245 -6.65 20.08 -4.50
N TYR A 246 -5.87 19.02 -4.36
CA TYR A 246 -5.61 18.05 -5.44
C TYR A 246 -5.95 16.61 -5.03
N GLY A 247 -5.63 16.23 -3.80
CA GLY A 247 -5.97 14.97 -3.16
C GLY A 247 -6.16 15.20 -1.67
N ASP A 248 -6.27 14.11 -0.91
CA ASP A 248 -6.33 14.18 0.56
C ASP A 248 -5.20 15.06 1.10
N ALA A 249 -5.50 15.88 2.10
CA ALA A 249 -4.54 16.79 2.70
C ALA A 249 -3.35 16.03 3.30
N ILE A 250 -3.58 14.83 3.82
CA ILE A 250 -2.54 13.89 4.26
C ILE A 250 -2.48 12.74 3.27
N GLY A 251 -1.34 12.58 2.61
CA GLY A 251 -1.02 11.44 1.77
C GLY A 251 -0.57 10.24 2.60
N GLY A 252 -0.88 9.03 2.11
CA GLY A 252 -0.53 7.77 2.77
C GLY A 252 -1.30 7.54 4.07
N PRO A 253 -2.65 7.53 4.06
CA PRO A 253 -3.44 7.27 5.26
C PRO A 253 -3.11 5.89 5.83
N ARG A 254 -3.02 5.79 7.15
CA ARG A 254 -2.68 4.55 7.86
C ARG A 254 -3.90 3.95 8.55
N PRO A 255 -3.99 2.62 8.69
CA PRO A 255 -5.03 1.99 9.51
C PRO A 255 -5.18 2.70 10.85
N ALA A 256 -6.40 2.91 11.32
CA ALA A 256 -6.65 3.66 12.56
C ALA A 256 -5.88 3.08 13.75
N GLY A 257 -5.73 1.74 13.76
CA GLY A 257 -4.94 1.00 14.76
C GLY A 257 -3.44 1.31 14.75
N ALA A 258 -2.86 1.81 13.65
CA ALA A 258 -1.42 2.11 13.56
C ALA A 258 -0.95 3.09 14.65
N ARG A 259 -1.87 3.91 15.16
CA ARG A 259 -1.64 4.77 16.33
C ARG A 259 -1.05 4.00 17.52
N THR A 260 -1.48 2.77 17.79
CA THR A 260 -0.97 1.96 18.92
C THR A 260 0.50 1.56 18.70
N VAL A 261 0.87 1.20 17.47
CA VAL A 261 2.26 0.91 17.08
C VAL A 261 3.14 2.14 17.33
N TRP A 262 2.79 3.30 16.78
CA TRP A 262 3.57 4.53 17.00
C TRP A 262 3.66 4.94 18.48
N HIS A 263 2.59 4.76 19.26
CA HIS A 263 2.67 5.01 20.70
C HIS A 263 3.62 4.05 21.42
N ARG A 264 3.63 2.76 21.03
CA ARG A 264 4.54 1.77 21.61
C ARG A 264 6.00 2.13 21.33
N TRP A 265 6.33 2.51 20.10
CA TRP A 265 7.69 2.89 19.70
C TRP A 265 8.15 4.20 20.34
N ARG A 266 7.27 5.20 20.43
CA ARG A 266 7.56 6.45 21.16
C ARG A 266 7.90 6.25 22.64
N ALA A 267 7.33 5.21 23.26
CA ALA A 267 7.62 4.90 24.65
C ALA A 267 9.06 4.39 24.87
N GLY A 268 9.71 3.95 23.80
CA GLY A 268 11.06 3.40 23.74
C GLY A 268 11.12 2.31 22.66
N ARG A 269 12.28 2.16 22.01
CA ARG A 269 12.51 1.10 21.01
C ARG A 269 12.15 -0.28 21.60
N PRO A 270 11.55 -1.19 20.82
CA PRO A 270 11.33 -2.56 21.25
C PRO A 270 12.66 -3.20 21.68
N ASP A 271 12.66 -3.89 22.82
CA ASP A 271 13.79 -4.61 23.38
C ASP A 271 13.51 -6.11 23.53
N VAL A 272 12.27 -6.54 23.22
CA VAL A 272 11.84 -7.93 23.20
C VAL A 272 11.46 -8.35 21.78
N ILE A 273 11.93 -9.54 21.37
CA ILE A 273 11.56 -10.17 20.09
C ILE A 273 10.09 -10.60 20.12
N GLY A 274 9.36 -10.30 19.05
CA GLY A 274 8.00 -10.78 18.83
C GLY A 274 6.91 -9.91 19.46
N GLU A 275 7.20 -8.67 19.85
CA GLU A 275 6.15 -7.73 20.32
C GLU A 275 5.09 -7.44 19.24
N TRP A 276 5.42 -7.64 17.97
CA TRP A 276 4.50 -7.52 16.85
C TRP A 276 3.49 -8.67 16.72
N ALA A 277 3.68 -9.77 17.46
CA ALA A 277 2.95 -11.01 17.24
C ALA A 277 1.43 -10.91 17.48
N GLU A 278 1.00 -10.08 18.43
CA GLU A 278 -0.43 -9.91 18.77
C GLU A 278 -1.17 -8.97 17.80
N TYR A 279 -0.44 -8.27 16.94
CA TYR A 279 -1.04 -7.42 15.91
C TYR A 279 -1.59 -8.26 14.74
N ASP A 280 -2.59 -7.73 14.04
CA ASP A 280 -3.02 -8.25 12.75
C ASP A 280 -2.03 -7.89 11.62
N ALA A 281 -2.25 -8.41 10.41
CA ALA A 281 -1.40 -8.16 9.25
C ALA A 281 -1.21 -6.66 8.97
N ASP A 282 -2.27 -5.85 9.08
CA ASP A 282 -2.20 -4.42 8.80
C ASP A 282 -1.25 -3.70 9.75
N LEU A 283 -1.32 -4.03 11.04
CA LEU A 283 -0.48 -3.44 12.07
C LEU A 283 0.93 -4.06 12.11
N ARG A 284 1.12 -5.30 11.66
CA ARG A 284 2.46 -5.90 11.42
C ARG A 284 3.17 -5.23 10.25
N HIS A 285 2.46 -4.91 9.18
CA HIS A 285 3.05 -4.12 8.09
C HIS A 285 3.46 -2.73 8.57
N GLU A 286 2.60 -2.09 9.37
CA GLU A 286 2.93 -0.83 9.99
C GLU A 286 4.18 -0.96 10.88
N TRP A 287 4.27 -2.01 11.70
CA TRP A 287 5.45 -2.31 12.51
C TRP A 287 6.73 -2.40 11.68
N ALA A 288 6.71 -3.11 10.54
CA ALA A 288 7.85 -3.17 9.63
C ALA A 288 8.21 -1.78 9.06
N GLY A 289 7.22 -0.94 8.75
CA GLY A 289 7.43 0.44 8.32
C GLY A 289 8.04 1.33 9.41
N VAL A 290 7.62 1.16 10.68
CA VAL A 290 8.25 1.84 11.81
C VAL A 290 9.68 1.32 12.03
N ALA A 291 9.91 0.01 11.93
CA ALA A 291 11.24 -0.56 12.00
C ALA A 291 12.19 0.03 10.94
N LEU A 292 11.71 0.22 9.69
CA LEU A 292 12.45 0.92 8.64
C LEU A 292 12.78 2.36 9.04
N ALA A 293 11.79 3.10 9.54
CA ALA A 293 11.96 4.49 9.94
C ALA A 293 13.01 4.66 11.05
N HIS A 294 13.10 3.68 11.96
CA HIS A 294 14.09 3.65 13.04
C HIS A 294 15.37 2.87 12.67
N HIS A 295 15.53 2.44 11.42
CA HIS A 295 16.70 1.67 11.00
C HIS A 295 17.97 2.53 11.10
N GLU A 296 18.96 2.02 11.84
CA GLU A 296 20.27 2.64 11.94
C GLU A 296 21.23 1.94 11.00
N GLN A 297 21.88 2.73 10.14
CA GLN A 297 22.95 2.24 9.27
C GLN A 297 24.12 1.73 10.13
N ARG A 298 24.26 0.41 10.18
CA ARG A 298 25.32 -0.29 10.90
C ARG A 298 26.10 -1.14 9.91
N ALA A 299 27.38 -1.38 10.20
CA ALA A 299 28.16 -2.29 9.40
C ALA A 299 27.52 -3.68 9.40
N ASP A 300 27.38 -4.26 8.21
CA ASP A 300 26.88 -5.61 8.04
C ASP A 300 27.70 -6.62 8.84
N ARG A 301 27.04 -7.65 9.37
CA ARG A 301 27.76 -8.85 9.79
C ARG A 301 28.35 -9.56 8.55
N PRO A 302 29.51 -10.22 8.69
CA PRO A 302 30.22 -10.79 7.56
C PRO A 302 29.41 -11.87 6.84
N SER A 303 29.73 -12.09 5.56
CA SER A 303 29.17 -13.15 4.73
C SER A 303 29.33 -14.53 5.41
N GLY A 304 28.37 -15.42 5.22
CA GLY A 304 28.30 -16.71 5.91
C GLY A 304 27.84 -16.63 7.38
N ALA A 305 27.52 -15.45 7.92
CA ALA A 305 26.90 -15.33 9.23
C ALA A 305 25.58 -16.11 9.28
N THR A 306 25.26 -16.67 10.45
CA THR A 306 23.99 -17.38 10.68
C THR A 306 23.03 -16.53 11.49
N TYR A 307 21.80 -16.42 11.01
CA TYR A 307 20.69 -15.75 11.68
C TYR A 307 19.61 -16.77 12.05
N HIS A 308 18.92 -16.51 13.16
CA HIS A 308 17.88 -17.39 13.67
C HIS A 308 16.54 -16.65 13.66
N LEU A 309 15.64 -17.10 12.78
CA LEU A 309 14.28 -16.56 12.66
C LEU A 309 13.33 -17.37 13.54
N ALA A 310 12.60 -16.68 14.41
CA ALA A 310 11.56 -17.28 15.25
C ALA A 310 10.23 -17.33 14.49
N GLY A 311 9.85 -18.51 13.98
CA GLY A 311 8.71 -18.68 13.08
C GLY A 311 7.37 -18.86 13.75
N ARG A 312 7.31 -19.05 15.07
CA ARG A 312 6.08 -19.38 15.83
C ARG A 312 4.87 -18.45 15.58
N HIS A 313 5.11 -17.21 15.14
CA HIS A 313 4.06 -16.21 14.87
C HIS A 313 3.98 -15.80 13.39
N VAL A 314 4.73 -16.45 12.49
CA VAL A 314 4.70 -16.17 11.05
C VAL A 314 3.46 -16.83 10.44
N THR A 315 2.33 -16.15 10.61
CA THR A 315 0.98 -16.59 10.18
C THR A 315 0.46 -15.82 8.97
N ASP A 316 1.18 -14.79 8.55
CA ASP A 316 1.00 -13.99 7.33
C ASP A 316 2.37 -13.47 6.87
N VAL A 317 2.42 -12.90 5.66
CA VAL A 317 3.68 -12.45 5.05
C VAL A 317 4.26 -11.25 5.82
N GLU A 318 3.42 -10.41 6.40
CA GLU A 318 3.82 -9.31 7.27
C GLU A 318 4.53 -9.79 8.54
N GLY A 319 4.04 -10.87 9.15
CA GLY A 319 4.70 -11.54 10.27
C GLY A 319 6.07 -12.11 9.89
N PHE A 320 6.24 -12.62 8.67
CA PHE A 320 7.57 -13.02 8.17
C PHE A 320 8.52 -11.83 8.13
N PHE A 321 8.10 -10.68 7.55
CA PHE A 321 8.94 -9.49 7.46
C PHE A 321 9.35 -8.94 8.82
N CYS A 322 8.44 -8.98 9.81
CA CYS A 322 8.79 -8.63 11.18
C CYS A 322 9.81 -9.61 11.79
N ALA A 323 9.59 -10.93 11.62
CA ALA A 323 10.44 -11.96 12.19
C ALA A 323 11.87 -11.95 11.61
N ILE A 324 12.02 -11.78 10.29
CA ILE A 324 13.36 -11.70 9.66
C ILE A 324 14.08 -10.40 10.02
N GLY A 325 13.34 -9.29 10.10
CA GLY A 325 13.87 -8.03 10.61
C GLY A 325 14.47 -8.18 12.01
N GLU A 326 13.78 -8.88 12.90
CA GLU A 326 14.27 -9.15 14.25
C GLU A 326 15.43 -10.14 14.30
N ALA A 327 15.41 -11.16 13.43
CA ALA A 327 16.50 -12.13 13.32
C ALA A 327 17.83 -11.46 12.93
N VAL A 328 17.80 -10.51 12.00
CA VAL A 328 19.00 -9.83 11.48
C VAL A 328 19.44 -8.69 12.40
N ASN A 329 18.51 -7.81 12.77
CA ASN A 329 18.82 -6.52 13.39
C ASN A 329 18.42 -6.40 14.87
N GLY A 330 17.93 -7.49 15.49
CA GLY A 330 17.49 -7.52 16.88
C GLY A 330 16.05 -7.03 17.07
N PRO A 331 15.53 -6.93 18.31
CA PRO A 331 14.16 -6.51 18.60
C PRO A 331 13.71 -5.26 17.83
N GLY A 332 12.56 -5.31 17.17
CA GLY A 332 12.11 -4.23 16.27
C GLY A 332 13.01 -3.98 15.05
N GLY A 333 13.86 -4.93 14.67
CA GLY A 333 14.76 -4.78 13.53
C GLY A 333 14.01 -4.76 12.19
N TYR A 334 14.57 -4.07 11.20
CA TYR A 334 14.05 -4.04 9.83
C TYR A 334 14.91 -4.89 8.90
N PHE A 335 14.30 -5.69 8.03
CA PHE A 335 14.98 -6.39 6.94
C PHE A 335 14.00 -6.66 5.79
N GLY A 336 13.33 -5.60 5.34
CA GLY A 336 12.29 -5.66 4.32
C GLY A 336 10.86 -5.63 4.88
N TRP A 337 9.93 -5.24 4.01
CA TRP A 337 8.47 -5.14 4.26
C TRP A 337 7.62 -5.56 3.05
N ASN A 338 8.29 -6.02 1.99
CA ASN A 338 7.76 -6.63 0.77
C ASN A 338 8.92 -7.40 0.09
N LEU A 339 8.62 -8.17 -0.97
CA LEU A 339 9.62 -9.02 -1.64
C LEU A 339 10.79 -8.24 -2.25
N GLY A 340 10.53 -7.07 -2.84
CA GLY A 340 11.58 -6.22 -3.42
C GLY A 340 12.52 -5.67 -2.35
N ALA A 341 11.96 -5.12 -1.27
CA ALA A 341 12.74 -4.61 -0.15
C ALA A 341 13.52 -5.72 0.59
N LEU A 342 12.96 -6.94 0.67
CA LEU A 342 13.68 -8.10 1.18
C LEU A 342 14.90 -8.42 0.31
N HIS A 343 14.72 -8.43 -1.02
CA HIS A 343 15.80 -8.65 -1.97
C HIS A 343 16.89 -7.57 -1.84
N ASP A 344 16.50 -6.29 -1.74
CA ASP A 344 17.43 -5.18 -1.53
C ASP A 344 18.21 -5.33 -0.22
N CYS A 345 17.54 -5.72 0.87
CA CYS A 345 18.20 -5.95 2.17
C CYS A 345 19.20 -7.12 2.11
N ALA A 346 18.85 -8.19 1.41
CA ALA A 346 19.71 -9.37 1.27
C ALA A 346 20.96 -9.12 0.42
N ASN A 347 20.99 -8.04 -0.37
CA ASN A 347 22.15 -7.61 -1.14
C ASN A 347 23.15 -6.75 -0.34
N GLY A 348 22.92 -6.54 0.97
CA GLY A 348 23.85 -5.87 1.87
C GLY A 348 23.55 -4.40 2.13
N GLY A 349 24.18 -3.84 3.17
CA GLY A 349 23.96 -2.47 3.66
C GLY A 349 22.78 -2.33 4.63
N TRP A 350 22.22 -3.45 5.10
CA TRP A 350 21.02 -3.49 5.94
C TRP A 350 21.18 -4.40 7.17
N GLY A 351 22.41 -4.72 7.56
CA GLY A 351 22.75 -5.52 8.74
C GLY A 351 23.36 -6.89 8.43
N ALA A 352 23.22 -7.38 7.19
CA ALA A 352 23.74 -8.66 6.75
C ALA A 352 24.40 -8.56 5.36
N ALA A 353 25.67 -8.95 5.27
CA ALA A 353 26.34 -9.06 3.98
C ALA A 353 25.76 -10.23 3.17
N PRO A 354 25.78 -10.17 1.82
CA PRO A 354 25.27 -11.23 0.96
C PRO A 354 25.85 -12.62 1.27
N GLY A 355 25.07 -13.67 1.01
CA GLY A 355 25.51 -15.06 1.22
C GLY A 355 25.46 -15.50 2.68
N PHE A 356 24.48 -15.02 3.45
CA PHE A 356 24.28 -15.46 4.84
C PHE A 356 23.39 -16.71 4.93
N ARG A 357 23.37 -17.32 6.12
CA ARG A 357 22.53 -18.48 6.44
C ARG A 357 21.37 -18.07 7.33
N LEU A 358 20.16 -18.50 7.00
CA LEU A 358 18.95 -18.29 7.79
C LEU A 358 18.43 -19.63 8.33
N VAL A 359 18.48 -19.80 9.65
CA VAL A 359 17.82 -20.93 10.34
C VAL A 359 16.43 -20.48 10.75
N TRP A 360 15.41 -21.03 10.11
CA TRP A 360 14.00 -20.72 10.35
C TRP A 360 13.40 -21.79 11.26
N HIS A 361 13.15 -21.44 12.52
CA HIS A 361 12.53 -22.32 13.51
C HIS A 361 11.01 -22.23 13.46
N ASP A 362 10.31 -23.31 13.82
CA ASP A 362 8.84 -23.39 13.80
C ASP A 362 8.28 -23.13 12.39
N ALA A 363 9.00 -23.60 11.38
CA ALA A 363 8.72 -23.30 9.98
C ALA A 363 7.40 -23.94 9.49
N GLU A 364 6.88 -24.94 10.22
CA GLU A 364 5.57 -25.55 9.98
C GLU A 364 4.41 -24.57 10.14
N VAL A 365 4.55 -23.53 10.98
CA VAL A 365 3.52 -22.48 11.13
C VAL A 365 3.36 -21.73 9.80
N ALA A 366 4.48 -21.25 9.24
CA ALA A 366 4.46 -20.57 7.94
C ALA A 366 3.98 -21.50 6.82
N ARG A 367 4.36 -22.78 6.86
CA ARG A 367 3.90 -23.78 5.88
C ARG A 367 2.38 -23.97 5.90
N ALA A 368 1.75 -23.85 7.07
CA ALA A 368 0.30 -24.00 7.22
C ALA A 368 -0.48 -22.74 6.83
N HIS A 369 0.13 -21.55 6.90
CA HIS A 369 -0.59 -20.28 6.72
C HIS A 369 -0.21 -19.53 5.43
N LEU A 370 1.06 -19.58 5.00
CA LEU A 370 1.54 -18.93 3.77
C LEU A 370 1.33 -19.85 2.57
N VAL A 371 0.07 -20.09 2.26
CA VAL A 371 -0.40 -20.99 1.19
C VAL A 371 -0.96 -20.20 0.01
N PRO A 372 -1.07 -20.81 -1.19
CA PRO A 372 -1.70 -20.15 -2.33
C PRO A 372 -3.10 -19.65 -1.97
N GLY A 373 -3.38 -18.40 -2.32
CA GLY A 373 -4.63 -17.75 -1.95
C GLY A 373 -4.72 -16.35 -2.53
N TYR A 374 -5.58 -15.53 -1.94
CA TYR A 374 -5.80 -14.16 -2.36
C TYR A 374 -5.68 -13.22 -1.18
N ASP A 375 -4.80 -12.24 -1.33
CA ASP A 375 -4.54 -11.23 -0.35
C ASP A 375 -5.42 -10.00 -0.61
N ARG A 376 -6.41 -9.77 0.27
CA ARG A 376 -7.31 -8.61 0.18
C ARG A 376 -6.72 -7.33 0.75
N ARG A 377 -5.57 -7.39 1.42
CA ARG A 377 -4.83 -6.21 1.84
C ARG A 377 -4.17 -5.56 0.62
N TRP A 378 -3.45 -6.35 -0.16
CA TRP A 378 -2.74 -5.86 -1.35
C TRP A 378 -3.55 -5.99 -2.64
N TRP A 379 -4.66 -6.72 -2.61
CA TRP A 379 -5.48 -7.08 -3.77
C TRP A 379 -4.65 -7.82 -4.83
N THR A 380 -3.89 -8.83 -4.39
CA THR A 380 -2.99 -9.64 -5.23
C THR A 380 -3.12 -11.11 -4.86
N PRO A 381 -2.58 -12.04 -5.67
CA PRO A 381 -2.27 -13.37 -5.19
C PRO A 381 -1.47 -13.32 -3.88
N ALA A 382 -1.79 -14.22 -2.94
CA ALA A 382 -1.09 -14.29 -1.66
C ALA A 382 0.34 -14.82 -1.86
N VAL A 383 1.29 -14.20 -1.15
CA VAL A 383 2.68 -14.67 -1.10
C VAL A 383 2.74 -15.96 -0.28
N THR A 384 3.39 -16.98 -0.83
CA THR A 384 3.53 -18.28 -0.18
C THR A 384 4.89 -18.45 0.49
N MET A 385 5.02 -19.45 1.35
CA MET A 385 6.32 -19.83 1.92
C MET A 385 7.33 -20.21 0.83
N ASP A 386 6.89 -20.89 -0.22
CA ASP A 386 7.75 -21.29 -1.33
C ASP A 386 8.27 -20.06 -2.09
N ASP A 387 7.43 -19.02 -2.25
CA ASP A 387 7.86 -17.76 -2.87
C ASP A 387 8.94 -17.08 -2.02
N LEU A 388 8.77 -17.02 -0.70
CA LEU A 388 9.76 -16.46 0.22
C LEU A 388 11.09 -17.21 0.16
N ILE A 389 11.05 -18.54 0.15
CA ILE A 389 12.26 -19.38 0.04
C ILE A 389 12.94 -19.16 -1.32
N GLY A 390 12.16 -19.10 -2.41
CA GLY A 390 12.67 -18.83 -3.75
C GLY A 390 13.38 -17.48 -3.83
N TYR A 391 12.75 -16.41 -3.33
CA TYR A 391 13.34 -15.07 -3.30
C TYR A 391 14.62 -15.00 -2.45
N LEU A 392 14.63 -15.65 -1.28
CA LEU A 392 15.83 -15.73 -0.44
C LEU A 392 16.97 -16.50 -1.15
N ALA A 393 16.66 -17.60 -1.82
CA ALA A 393 17.64 -18.37 -2.59
C ALA A 393 18.19 -17.58 -3.78
N ASP A 394 17.36 -16.82 -4.49
CA ASP A 394 17.78 -15.93 -5.58
C ASP A 394 18.69 -14.79 -5.08
N SER A 395 18.52 -14.37 -3.82
CA SER A 395 19.42 -13.46 -3.11
C SER A 395 20.67 -14.16 -2.50
N GLY A 396 20.87 -15.46 -2.75
CA GLY A 396 22.01 -16.21 -2.26
C GLY A 396 21.97 -16.58 -0.77
N VAL A 397 20.80 -16.53 -0.13
CA VAL A 397 20.61 -16.92 1.27
C VAL A 397 20.41 -18.43 1.40
N ASP A 398 21.19 -19.08 2.25
CA ASP A 398 21.01 -20.51 2.58
C ASP A 398 19.98 -20.67 3.70
N VAL A 399 18.82 -21.27 3.39
CA VAL A 399 17.70 -21.41 4.33
C VAL A 399 17.65 -22.84 4.89
N GLU A 400 17.80 -22.97 6.21
CA GLU A 400 17.57 -24.20 6.96
C GLU A 400 16.22 -24.13 7.69
N LEU A 401 15.26 -24.98 7.32
CA LEU A 401 13.96 -25.07 8.00
C LEU A 401 14.04 -26.05 9.18
N ARG A 402 13.49 -25.67 10.33
CA ARG A 402 13.41 -26.48 11.55
C ARG A 402 12.01 -26.58 12.12
#